data_AF-A0A383D3A2-F1
#
_entry.id   AF-A0A383D3A2-F1
#
_cell.length_a   1.000
_cell.length_b   1.000
_cell.length_c   1.000
_cell.angle_alpha   90.00
_cell.angle_beta   90.00
_cell.angle_gamma   90.00
#
_symmetry.space_group_name_H-M   'P 1'
#
loop_
_entity.id
_entity.type
_entity.pdbx_description
1 polymer ?
#
loop_
_entity_poly.entity_id
_entity_poly.type
_entity_poly.pdbx_seq_one_letter_code
_entity_poly.pdbx_strand_id
1 'polypeptide(L)' 'MALWTLNLSAAPRPNIVLIMADDLGFADIGCYGSEIRTPNLDALAAKGLRFSQFYNTAKCHSSRV' A
#
# COMPACT_ATOMS: atom_id res chain seq x y z
N MET A 1 37.44 30.16 -14.42
CA MET A 1 35.99 29.96 -14.17
C MET A 1 35.71 28.49 -14.40
N ALA A 2 35.76 27.66 -13.34
CA ALA A 2 35.61 26.21 -13.46
C ALA A 2 34.12 25.86 -13.38
N LEU A 3 33.59 25.28 -14.46
CA LEU A 3 32.25 24.71 -14.50
C LEU A 3 32.28 23.38 -13.75
N TRP A 4 31.62 23.32 -12.60
CA TRP A 4 31.38 22.07 -11.88
C TRP A 4 30.17 21.38 -12.50
N THR A 5 30.39 20.25 -13.17
CA THR A 5 29.31 19.41 -13.69
C THR A 5 28.72 18.60 -12.53
N LEU A 6 27.52 18.96 -12.07
CA LEU A 6 26.77 18.17 -11.10
C LEU A 6 26.19 16.93 -11.81
N ASN A 7 26.69 15.75 -11.45
CA ASN A 7 26.09 14.47 -11.86
C ASN A 7 24.88 14.18 -10.97
N LEU A 8 23.68 14.54 -11.44
CA LEU A 8 22.44 14.06 -10.83
C LEU A 8 22.22 12.59 -11.24
N SER A 9 22.55 11.66 -10.34
CA SER A 9 22.16 10.26 -10.51
C SER A 9 20.64 10.14 -10.31
N ALA A 10 19.93 9.61 -11.29
CA ALA A 10 18.50 9.34 -11.16
C ALA A 10 18.29 8.34 -10.01
N ALA A 11 17.31 8.62 -9.14
CA ALA A 11 16.99 7.72 -8.04
C ALA A 11 16.73 6.30 -8.59
N PRO A 12 17.23 5.25 -7.92
CA PRO A 12 16.98 3.88 -8.32
C PRO A 12 15.48 3.64 -8.50
N ARG A 13 15.09 2.96 -9.58
CA ARG A 13 13.68 2.63 -9.83
C ARG A 13 13.21 1.68 -8.72
N PRO A 14 12.16 2.03 -7.96
CA PRO A 14 11.67 1.16 -6.89
C PRO A 14 10.96 -0.06 -7.49
N ASN A 15 11.02 -1.18 -6.76
CA ASN A 15 10.16 -2.32 -7.03
C ASN A 15 8.77 -2.05 -6.45
N ILE A 16 7.72 -2.39 -7.20
CA ILE A 16 6.32 -2.23 -6.78
C ILE A 16 5.73 -3.62 -6.57
N VAL A 17 5.24 -3.89 -5.36
CA VAL A 17 4.53 -5.13 -5.02
C VAL A 17 3.08 -4.77 -4.70
N LEU A 18 2.15 -5.24 -5.53
CA LEU A 18 0.72 -5.09 -5.31
C LEU A 18 0.17 -6.38 -4.67
N ILE A 19 -0.34 -6.27 -3.44
CA ILE A 19 -0.99 -7.38 -2.73
C ILE A 19 -2.48 -7.07 -2.69
N MET A 20 -3.29 -7.98 -3.23
CA MET A 20 -4.76 -7.88 -3.22
C MET A 20 -5.34 -9.17 -2.64
N ALA A 21 -6.09 -9.04 -1.55
CA ALA A 21 -6.89 -10.12 -0.99
C ALA A 21 -8.31 -10.07 -1.58
N ASP A 22 -8.91 -11.23 -1.85
CA ASP A 22 -10.30 -11.32 -2.30
C ASP A 22 -11.24 -11.35 -1.08
N ASP A 23 -12.39 -10.68 -1.20
CA ASP A 23 -13.45 -10.61 -0.19
C ASP A 23 -13.01 -10.26 1.25
N LEU A 24 -11.90 -9.53 1.40
CA LEU A 24 -11.43 -9.05 2.71
C LEU A 24 -12.25 -7.83 3.16
N GLY A 25 -12.97 -7.97 4.26
CA GLY A 25 -13.78 -6.90 4.84
C GLY A 25 -12.93 -5.82 5.51
N PHE A 26 -13.47 -4.60 5.58
CA PHE A 26 -12.80 -3.47 6.23
C PHE A 26 -12.48 -3.74 7.70
N ALA A 27 -13.35 -4.45 8.41
CA ALA A 27 -13.22 -4.75 9.83
C ALA A 27 -12.44 -6.06 10.13
N ASP A 28 -11.83 -6.69 9.11
CA ASP A 28 -11.09 -7.95 9.29
C ASP A 28 -9.60 -7.74 9.63
N ILE A 29 -9.09 -6.51 9.49
CA ILE A 29 -7.69 -6.18 9.77
C ILE A 29 -7.58 -5.45 11.10
N GLY A 30 -6.65 -5.87 11.95
CA GLY A 30 -6.42 -5.33 13.30
C GLY A 30 -6.26 -3.82 13.32
N CYS A 31 -5.52 -3.25 12.36
CA CYS A 31 -5.32 -1.79 12.26
C CYS A 31 -6.61 -0.99 11.96
N TYR A 32 -7.71 -1.64 11.55
CA TYR A 32 -9.04 -1.04 11.42
C TYR A 32 -10.01 -1.39 12.57
N GLY A 33 -9.53 -2.08 13.61
CA GLY A 33 -10.31 -2.41 14.81
C GLY A 33 -10.82 -3.85 14.87
N SER A 34 -10.27 -4.76 14.06
CA SER A 34 -10.62 -6.18 14.12
C SER A 34 -10.13 -6.88 15.39
N GLU A 35 -10.83 -7.94 15.80
CA GLU A 35 -10.35 -8.91 16.81
C GLU A 35 -9.36 -9.94 16.22
N ILE A 36 -9.29 -10.04 14.88
CA ILE A 36 -8.39 -10.96 14.18
C ILE A 36 -6.96 -10.42 14.27
N ARG A 37 -6.02 -11.27 14.71
CA ARG A 37 -4.60 -10.91 14.79
C ARG A 37 -3.96 -10.88 13.41
N THR A 38 -3.67 -9.68 12.90
CA THR A 38 -3.03 -9.45 11.59
C THR A 38 -1.68 -8.71 11.70
N PRO A 39 -0.70 -9.22 12.48
CA PRO A 39 0.48 -8.46 12.89
C PRO A 39 1.35 -7.94 11.73
N ASN A 40 1.39 -8.66 10.60
CA ASN A 40 2.14 -8.22 9.41
C ASN A 40 1.46 -7.04 8.71
N LEU A 41 0.13 -7.04 8.61
CA LEU A 41 -0.63 -5.93 8.03
C LEU A 41 -0.61 -4.72 8.96
N ASP A 42 -0.66 -4.94 10.26
CA ASP A 42 -0.58 -3.88 11.27
C ASP A 42 0.80 -3.20 11.24
N ALA A 43 1.87 -3.98 11.10
CA ALA A 43 3.22 -3.45 10.95
C ALA A 43 3.40 -2.65 9.64
N LEU A 44 2.78 -3.08 8.54
CA LEU A 44 2.78 -2.35 7.28
C LEU A 44 2.03 -1.01 7.42
N ALA A 45 0.86 -1.02 8.07
CA ALA A 45 0.08 0.20 8.32
C ALA A 45 0.83 1.18 9.24
N ALA A 46 1.56 0.70 10.25
CA ALA A 46 2.32 1.54 11.18
C ALA A 46 3.56 2.21 10.54
N LYS A 47 4.15 1.58 9.51
CA LYS A 47 5.33 2.08 8.79
C LYS A 47 4.98 2.80 7.48
N GLY A 48 3.69 2.93 7.18
CA GLY A 48 3.21 3.43 5.91
C GLY A 48 2.01 4.36 6.07
N LEU A 49 1.19 4.38 5.03
CA LEU A 49 -0.06 5.11 4.99
C LEU A 49 -1.25 4.15 5.05
N ARG A 50 -2.31 4.57 5.73
CA ARG A 50 -3.56 3.81 5.87
C ARG A 50 -4.73 4.63 5.33
N PHE A 51 -5.53 4.02 4.46
CA PHE A 51 -6.71 4.67 3.88
C PHE A 51 -7.96 4.26 4.64
N SER A 52 -8.63 5.21 5.29
CA SER A 52 -9.91 4.97 5.96
C SER A 52 -11.12 5.04 5.02
N GLN A 53 -10.93 5.53 3.79
CA GLN A 53 -11.98 5.71 2.79
C GLN A 53 -11.51 5.17 1.42
N PHE A 54 -11.46 3.85 1.29
CA PHE A 54 -11.14 3.16 0.04
C PHE A 54 -12.35 2.36 -0.44
N TYR A 55 -12.84 2.67 -1.64
CA TYR A 55 -14.06 2.09 -2.20
C TYR A 55 -13.76 1.23 -3.42
N ASN A 56 -14.52 0.16 -3.60
CA ASN A 56 -14.49 -0.71 -4.77
C ASN A 56 -15.89 -0.75 -5.43
N THR A 57 -16.02 -1.49 -6.53
CA THR A 57 -17.29 -1.64 -7.26
C THR A 57 -18.17 -2.78 -6.72
N ALA A 58 -17.87 -3.28 -5.51
CA ALA A 58 -18.59 -4.36 -4.81
C ALA A 58 -18.74 -5.68 -5.59
N LYS A 59 -17.92 -5.92 -6.62
CA LYS A 59 -17.88 -7.14 -7.43
C LYS A 59 -16.46 -7.47 -7.86
N CYS A 60 -16.03 -8.72 -7.69
CA CYS A 60 -14.67 -9.17 -7.99
C CYS A 60 -14.23 -8.83 -9.42
N HIS A 61 -15.08 -9.06 -10.43
CA HIS A 61 -14.76 -8.74 -11.82
C HIS A 61 -14.65 -7.22 -12.03
N SER A 62 -15.74 -6.48 -11.82
CA SER A 62 -15.81 -5.03 -12.06
C SER A 62 -14.84 -4.21 -11.21
N SER A 63 -14.26 -4.76 -10.15
CA SER A 63 -13.25 -4.08 -9.30
C SER A 63 -11.84 -4.25 -9.82
N ARG A 64 -11.61 -5.21 -10.73
CA ARG A 64 -10.28 -5.63 -11.19
C ARG A 64 -10.02 -5.36 -12.67
N VAL A 65 -11.05 -4.94 -13.42
CA VAL A 65 -10.99 -4.67 -14.86
C VAL A 65 -11.17 -3.18 -15.17
#